data_AF-A0A2T3ITR7-F1
#
_entry.id   AF-A0A2T3ITR7-F1
#
_cell.length_a   1.000
_cell.length_b   1.000
_cell.length_c   1.000
_cell.angle_alpha   90.00
_cell.angle_beta   90.00
_cell.angle_gamma   90.00
#
_symmetry.space_group_name_H-M   'P 1'
#
loop_
_entity.id
_entity.type
_entity.pdbx_description
1 polymer ?
#
loop_
_entity_poly.entity_id
_entity_poly.type
_entity_poly.pdbx_seq_one_letter_code
_entity_poly.pdbx_strand_id
1 'polypeptide(L)' 'MTIDELELINKIIRGQRESIAYKAAKLVLVEGRSQTEATVILNAKKSAIQNGVTRYSNWDAEIKNAYKVTK' A
#
# COMPACT_ATOMS: atom_id res chain seq x y z
N MET A 1 -1.55 3.57 -7.63
CA MET A 1 -0.69 4.65 -7.13
C MET A 1 0.70 4.49 -7.73
N THR A 2 1.50 5.55 -7.81
CA THR A 2 2.91 5.48 -8.22
C THR A 2 3.80 5.06 -7.04
N ILE A 3 5.08 4.75 -7.32
CA ILE A 3 6.06 4.48 -6.26
C ILE A 3 6.30 5.71 -5.39
N ASP A 4 6.34 6.90 -5.98
CA ASP A 4 6.55 8.16 -5.25
C ASP A 4 5.39 8.46 -4.30
N GLU A 5 4.15 8.21 -4.73
CA GLU A 5 2.96 8.33 -3.89
C GLU A 5 3.04 7.36 -2.69
N LEU A 6 3.45 6.11 -2.92
CA LEU A 6 3.62 5.12 -1.85
C LEU A 6 4.73 5.54 -0.86
N GLU A 7 5.87 6.02 -1.35
CA GLU A 7 6.98 6.47 -0.51
C GLU A 7 6.59 7.70 0.34
N LEU A 8 5.86 8.63 -0.25
CA LEU A 8 5.33 9.80 0.45
C LEU A 8 4.37 9.38 1.57
N ILE A 9 3.40 8.50 1.29
CA ILE A 9 2.49 7.98 2.30
C ILE A 9 3.28 7.28 3.41
N ASN A 10 4.25 6.43 3.07
CA ASN A 10 5.09 5.76 4.06
C ASN A 10 5.82 6.75 4.98
N LYS A 11 6.31 7.88 4.43
CA LYS A 11 6.94 8.94 5.23
C LYS A 11 5.95 9.64 6.15
N ILE A 12 4.76 10.00 5.65
CA ILE A 12 3.70 10.68 6.42
C ILE A 12 3.28 9.84 7.63
N ILE A 13 3.02 8.55 7.42
CA ILE A 13 2.54 7.65 8.47
C ILE A 13 3.66 7.10 9.37
N ARG A 14 4.91 7.57 9.17
CA ARG A 14 6.13 7.06 9.84
C ARG A 14 6.27 5.54 9.72
N GLY A 15 5.96 5.01 8.55
CA GLY A 15 6.01 3.59 8.24
C GLY A 15 7.42 3.07 7.98
N GLN A 16 7.57 1.74 8.01
CA GLN A 16 8.83 1.04 7.74
C GLN A 16 8.76 0.32 6.40
N ARG A 17 9.74 0.56 5.53
CA ARG A 17 9.86 -0.10 4.21
C ARG A 17 9.98 -1.62 4.31
N GLU A 18 10.57 -2.11 5.40
CA GLU A 18 10.74 -3.54 5.62
C GLU A 18 9.46 -4.26 6.10
N SER A 19 8.43 -3.50 6.50
CA SER A 19 7.18 -4.07 6.99
C SER A 19 6.43 -4.82 5.89
N ILE A 20 5.74 -5.89 6.28
CA ILE A 20 4.84 -6.64 5.39
C ILE A 20 3.77 -5.73 4.79
N ALA A 21 3.27 -4.75 5.56
CA ALA A 21 2.27 -3.80 5.09
C ALA A 21 2.77 -2.95 3.92
N TYR A 22 3.99 -2.40 4.02
CA TYR A 22 4.60 -1.61 2.94
C TYR A 22 4.88 -2.48 1.71
N LYS A 23 5.48 -3.66 1.91
CA LYS A 23 5.80 -4.59 0.82
C LYS A 23 4.54 -5.07 0.11
N ALA A 24 3.46 -5.36 0.85
CA ALA A 24 2.17 -5.74 0.28
C ALA A 24 1.56 -4.61 -0.55
N ALA A 25 1.57 -3.38 -0.03
CA ALA A 25 1.08 -2.21 -0.77
C ALA A 25 1.88 -1.96 -2.05
N LYS A 26 3.21 -2.11 -2.03
CA LYS A 26 4.06 -2.01 -3.22
C LYS A 26 3.66 -3.03 -4.30
N LEU A 27 3.61 -4.31 -3.93
CA LEU A 27 3.30 -5.39 -4.87
C LEU A 27 1.92 -5.21 -5.51
N VAL A 28 0.92 -4.78 -4.73
CA VAL A 28 -0.48 -4.74 -5.20
C VAL A 28 -0.85 -3.39 -5.82
N LEU A 29 -0.54 -2.27 -5.15
CA LEU A 29 -1.03 -0.94 -5.52
C LEU A 29 -0.10 -0.21 -6.50
N VAL A 30 1.18 -0.60 -6.58
CA VAL A 30 2.18 -0.03 -7.49
C VAL A 30 2.49 -1.00 -8.63
N GLU A 31 2.80 -2.26 -8.33
CA GLU A 31 3.16 -3.26 -9.34
C GLU A 31 1.95 -3.98 -9.96
N GLY A 32 0.74 -3.78 -9.43
CA GLY A 32 -0.49 -4.33 -10.00
C GLY A 32 -0.69 -5.84 -9.80
N ARG A 33 0.07 -6.48 -8.90
CA ARG A 33 -0.08 -7.91 -8.60
C ARG A 33 -1.35 -8.19 -7.81
N SER A 34 -1.86 -9.42 -7.91
CA SER A 34 -2.94 -9.87 -7.05
C SER A 34 -2.49 -10.02 -5.59
N GLN A 35 -3.42 -9.92 -4.65
CA GLN A 35 -3.12 -10.20 -3.24
C GLN A 35 -2.72 -11.66 -2.99
N THR A 36 -3.19 -12.58 -3.83
CA THR A 36 -2.80 -14.00 -3.77
C THR A 36 -1.33 -14.15 -4.11
N GLU A 37 -0.86 -13.53 -5.20
CA GLU A 37 0.57 -13.53 -5.54
C GLU A 37 1.41 -12.86 -4.45
N ALA A 38 0.96 -11.75 -3.90
CA ALA A 38 1.64 -11.08 -2.79
C ALA A 38 1.74 -11.96 -1.53
N THR A 39 0.72 -12.77 -1.25
CA THR A 39 0.71 -13.76 -0.15
C THR A 39 1.83 -14.78 -0.34
N VAL A 40 1.99 -15.30 -1.56
CA VAL A 40 3.04 -16.27 -1.91
C VAL A 40 4.43 -15.63 -1.85
N ILE A 41 4.61 -14.47 -2.50
CA ILE A 41 5.90 -13.76 -2.58
C ILE A 41 6.41 -13.37 -1.19
N LEU A 42 5.53 -12.84 -0.33
CA LEU A 42 5.91 -12.38 1.00
C LEU A 42 5.84 -13.47 2.07
N ASN A 43 5.43 -14.68 1.70
CA ASN A 43 5.19 -15.79 2.63
C ASN A 43 4.43 -15.34 3.89
N ALA A 44 3.34 -14.61 3.69
CA ALA A 44 2.59 -13.95 4.75
C ALA A 44 1.12 -14.36 4.71
N LYS A 45 0.40 -14.21 5.83
CA LYS A 45 -1.04 -14.49 5.87
C LYS A 45 -1.81 -13.52 4.97
N LYS A 46 -2.85 -14.02 4.29
CA LYS A 46 -3.75 -13.19 3.45
C LYS A 46 -4.29 -11.97 4.19
N SER A 47 -4.62 -12.09 5.48
CA SER A 47 -5.07 -10.97 6.30
C SER A 47 -4.00 -9.88 6.50
N ALA A 48 -2.73 -10.26 6.63
CA ALA A 48 -1.64 -9.30 6.72
C ALA A 48 -1.44 -8.53 5.40
N ILE A 49 -1.58 -9.22 4.27
CA ILE A 49 -1.55 -8.61 2.94
C ILE A 49 -2.71 -7.62 2.79
N GLN A 50 -3.94 -8.08 3.04
CA GLN A 50 -5.14 -7.24 2.94
C GLN A 50 -5.03 -5.99 3.84
N ASN A 51 -4.61 -6.15 5.10
CA ASN A 51 -4.46 -5.02 6.02
C ASN A 51 -3.42 -4.01 5.52
N GLY A 52 -2.31 -4.48 4.96
CA GLY A 52 -1.30 -3.62 4.33
C GLY A 52 -1.87 -2.83 3.16
N VAL A 53 -2.50 -3.53 2.22
CA VAL A 53 -3.12 -2.93 1.03
C VAL A 53 -4.17 -1.89 1.43
N THR A 54 -5.11 -2.25 2.31
CA THR A 54 -6.15 -1.33 2.80
C THR A 54 -5.58 -0.12 3.49
N ARG A 55 -4.55 -0.28 4.34
CA ARG A 55 -3.94 0.85 5.05
C ARG A 55 -3.42 1.90 4.06
N TYR A 56 -2.64 1.49 3.07
CA TYR A 56 -2.04 2.42 2.12
C TYR A 56 -3.06 2.96 1.10
N SER A 57 -4.04 2.18 0.67
CA SER A 57 -5.12 2.68 -0.20
C SER A 57 -5.98 3.72 0.49
N ASN A 58 -6.26 3.54 1.79
CA ASN A 58 -7.05 4.51 2.55
C ASN A 58 -6.29 5.84 2.67
N TRP A 59 -4.99 5.81 2.98
CA TRP A 59 -4.20 7.04 3.03
C TRP A 59 -4.13 7.76 1.67
N ASP A 60 -4.01 7.03 0.57
CA ASP A 60 -4.07 7.60 -0.77
C ASP A 60 -5.42 8.27 -1.06
N ALA A 61 -6.52 7.61 -0.68
CA ALA A 61 -7.87 8.18 -0.81
C ALA A 61 -8.06 9.45 0.04
N GLU A 62 -7.62 9.45 1.29
CA GLU A 62 -7.69 10.61 2.18
C GLU A 62 -6.89 11.80 1.64
N ILE A 63 -5.68 11.56 1.11
CA ILE A 63 -4.86 12.62 0.49
C ILE A 63 -5.57 13.19 -0.73
N LYS A 64 -6.10 12.34 -1.62
CA LYS A 64 -6.85 12.79 -2.81
C LYS A 64 -8.07 13.62 -2.42
N ASN A 65 -8.81 13.20 -1.40
CA ASN A 65 -9.95 13.94 -0.86
C ASN A 65 -9.54 15.30 -0.30
N ALA A 66 -8.46 15.37 0.49
CA ALA A 66 -7.97 16.61 1.10
C ALA A 66 -7.59 17.66 0.05
N TYR A 67 -6.98 17.23 -1.06
CA TYR A 67 -6.57 18.12 -2.14
C TYR A 67 -7.64 18.30 -3.23
N LYS A 68 -8.85 17.74 -3.06
CA LYS A 68 -9.91 17.71 -4.06
C LYS A 68 -9.43 17.18 -5.42
N VAL A 69 -8.46 16.27 -5.39
CA VAL A 69 -7.97 15.52 -6.56
C VAL A 69 -8.87 14.30 -6.71
N THR A 70 -10.17 14.55 -6.78
CA THR A 70 -11.14 13.56 -7.24
C THR A 70 -11.11 13.61 -8.76
N LYS A 71 -10.59 12.55 -9.38
CA LYS A 71 -10.87 12.28 -10.79
C LYS A 71 -12.35 11.96 -10.96
#